data_AF-A0A1Q3N609-F1
#
_entry.id   AF-A0A1Q3N609-F1
#
_cell.length_a   1.000
_cell.length_b   1.000
_cell.length_c   1.000
_cell.angle_alpha   90.00
_cell.angle_beta   90.00
_cell.angle_gamma   90.00
#
_symmetry.space_group_name_H-M   'P 1'
#
loop_
_entity.id
_entity.type
_entity.pdbx_description
1 polymer ?
#
loop_
_entity_poly.entity_id
_entity_poly.type
_entity_poly.pdbx_seq_one_letter_code
_entity_poly.pdbx_strand_id
1 'polypeptide(L)'
;MKKLITSIFLFIPLLFWSQAHAASYSCKAAKLKAEQQICNDLVLNDADVKLATTYQIILHALPMGGRDAEKDQQFKWLKQRNSCGANTPCIKRAYAQRQQQLDQLLQERVLSRGPF
;
A
#
# COMPACT_ATOMS: atom_id res chain seq x y z
N MET A 1 65.04 8.74 13.74
CA MET A 1 63.81 9.06 14.49
C MET A 1 62.63 8.99 13.54
N LYS A 2 61.93 7.84 13.50
CA LYS A 2 60.86 7.54 12.55
C LYS A 2 59.53 8.03 13.15
N LYS A 3 58.93 9.08 12.58
CA LYS A 3 57.58 9.51 12.97
C LYS A 3 56.60 8.47 12.41
N LEU A 4 56.02 7.66 13.28
CA LEU A 4 55.03 6.66 12.91
C LEU A 4 53.75 7.36 12.42
N ILE A 5 53.48 7.17 11.13
CA ILE A 5 52.22 7.44 10.48
C ILE A 5 51.19 6.47 11.08
N THR A 6 50.19 6.98 11.79
CA THR A 6 48.99 6.22 12.16
C THR A 6 47.78 7.02 11.73
N SER A 7 47.50 6.96 10.43
CA SER A 7 46.23 7.45 9.86
C SER A 7 45.15 6.46 10.25
N ILE A 8 44.43 6.79 11.33
CA ILE A 8 43.27 6.03 11.81
C ILE A 8 42.16 6.24 10.77
N PHE A 9 42.02 5.30 9.83
CA PHE A 9 40.86 5.22 8.96
C PHE A 9 39.67 4.79 9.83
N LEU A 10 38.83 5.75 10.20
CA LEU A 10 37.56 5.54 10.87
C LEU A 10 36.64 4.78 9.89
N PHE A 11 36.59 3.45 10.01
CA PHE A 11 35.63 2.61 9.29
C PHE A 11 34.22 2.94 9.81
N ILE A 12 33.55 3.90 9.17
CA ILE A 12 32.13 4.17 9.41
C ILE A 12 31.37 2.97 8.83
N PRO A 13 30.67 2.16 9.64
CA PRO A 13 29.80 1.14 9.10
C PRO A 13 28.64 1.84 8.39
N LEU A 14 28.56 1.68 7.07
CA LEU A 14 27.36 2.01 6.30
C LEU A 14 26.24 1.13 6.83
N LEU A 15 25.47 1.66 7.80
CA LEU A 15 24.21 1.09 8.22
C LEU A 15 23.31 1.11 6.98
N PHE A 16 23.16 -0.05 6.35
CA PHE A 16 22.16 -0.26 5.32
C PHE A 16 20.80 -0.06 5.97
N TRP A 17 20.26 1.16 5.87
CA TRP A 17 18.88 1.44 6.24
C TRP A 17 17.98 0.59 5.35
N SER A 18 17.45 -0.51 5.89
CA SER A 18 16.35 -1.20 5.25
C SER A 18 15.15 -0.26 5.29
N GLN A 19 14.84 0.37 4.16
CA GLN A 19 13.59 1.08 3.94
C GLN A 19 12.46 0.07 4.25
N ALA A 20 11.79 0.27 5.39
CA ALA A 20 10.64 -0.51 5.78
C ALA A 20 9.47 -0.09 4.87
N HIS A 21 9.24 -0.87 3.82
CA HIS A 21 8.12 -0.63 2.91
C HIS A 21 6.87 -1.25 3.51
N ALA A 22 5.91 -0.43 3.88
CA ALA A 22 4.72 -0.86 4.59
C ALA A 22 3.55 -1.18 3.65
N ALA A 23 3.78 -1.58 2.38
CA ALA A 23 2.67 -1.93 1.49
C ALA A 23 1.76 -3.01 2.13
N SER A 24 0.50 -3.08 1.72
CA SER A 24 -0.46 -4.10 2.18
C SER A 24 -0.06 -5.54 1.81
N TYR A 25 1.07 -5.71 1.13
CA TYR A 25 1.69 -6.98 0.73
C TYR A 25 3.23 -6.87 0.79
N SER A 26 3.91 -8.01 0.72
CA SER A 26 5.37 -8.06 0.73
C SER A 26 5.97 -7.50 -0.57
N CYS A 27 6.65 -6.35 -0.47
CA CYS A 27 7.36 -5.75 -1.61
C CYS A 27 8.45 -6.64 -2.20
N LYS A 28 9.03 -7.55 -1.40
CA LYS A 28 10.00 -8.54 -1.90
C LYS A 28 9.35 -9.60 -2.80
N ALA A 29 8.05 -9.82 -2.65
CA ALA A 29 7.28 -10.81 -3.42
C ALA A 29 6.49 -10.20 -4.58
N ALA A 30 6.57 -8.87 -4.79
CA ALA A 30 5.86 -8.16 -5.85
C ALA A 30 6.31 -8.60 -7.25
N LYS A 31 5.38 -9.12 -8.05
CA LYS A 31 5.67 -9.63 -9.40
C LYS A 31 5.15 -8.71 -10.51
N LEU A 32 4.14 -7.92 -10.21
CA LEU A 32 3.51 -7.04 -11.19
C LEU A 32 4.22 -5.69 -11.22
N LYS A 33 4.34 -5.09 -12.41
CA LYS A 33 4.95 -3.76 -12.58
C LYS A 33 4.26 -2.69 -11.71
N ALA A 34 2.94 -2.77 -11.57
CA ALA A 34 2.19 -1.86 -10.70
C ALA A 34 2.55 -2.05 -9.23
N GLU A 35 2.69 -3.28 -8.76
CA GLU A 35 3.05 -3.60 -7.38
C GLU A 35 4.48 -3.13 -7.05
N GLN A 36 5.42 -3.37 -7.97
CA GLN A 36 6.78 -2.86 -7.84
C GLN A 36 6.80 -1.33 -7.80
N GLN A 37 5.99 -0.67 -8.63
CA GLN A 37 5.88 0.79 -8.60
C GLN A 37 5.29 1.32 -7.30
N ILE A 38 4.28 0.64 -6.74
CA ILE A 38 3.69 0.98 -5.43
C ILE A 38 4.72 0.81 -4.31
N CYS A 39 5.56 -0.21 -4.38
CA CYS A 39 6.63 -0.41 -3.42
C CYS A 39 7.73 0.65 -3.50
N ASN A 40 8.03 1.17 -4.70
CA ASN A 40 9.11 2.14 -4.89
C ASN A 40 8.68 3.60 -4.74
N ASP A 41 7.38 3.87 -4.54
CA ASP A 41 6.82 5.22 -4.37
C ASP A 41 6.10 5.32 -3.03
N LEU A 42 6.62 6.14 -2.12
CA LEU A 42 6.07 6.28 -0.75
C LEU A 42 4.60 6.71 -0.75
N VAL A 43 4.20 7.59 -1.66
CA VAL A 43 2.81 8.10 -1.71
C VAL A 43 1.86 7.00 -2.17
N LEU A 44 2.28 6.17 -3.14
CA LEU A 44 1.51 5.00 -3.55
C LEU A 44 1.49 3.93 -2.46
N ASN A 45 2.59 3.74 -1.73
CA ASN A 45 2.69 2.82 -0.62
C ASN A 45 1.66 3.16 0.48
N ASP A 46 1.63 4.42 0.92
CA ASP A 46 0.70 4.90 1.93
C ASP A 46 -0.76 4.78 1.45
N ALA A 47 -1.03 5.09 0.19
CA ALA A 47 -2.35 4.93 -0.41
C ALA A 47 -2.80 3.46 -0.41
N ASP A 48 -1.87 2.52 -0.63
CA ASP A 48 -2.13 1.09 -0.59
C ASP A 48 -2.50 0.60 0.81
N VAL A 49 -1.75 1.02 1.83
CA VAL A 49 -2.07 0.72 3.23
C VAL A 49 -3.43 1.25 3.61
N LYS A 50 -3.69 2.54 3.36
CA LYS A 50 -4.94 3.19 3.73
C LYS A 50 -6.14 2.46 3.11
N LEU A 51 -6.06 2.15 1.82
CA LEU A 51 -7.12 1.47 1.12
C LEU A 51 -7.35 0.06 1.68
N ALA A 52 -6.27 -0.71 1.88
CA ALA A 52 -6.36 -2.04 2.45
C ALA A 52 -6.97 -2.03 3.85
N THR A 53 -6.56 -1.11 4.73
CA THR A 53 -7.14 -0.96 6.06
C THR A 53 -8.64 -0.63 6.00
N THR A 54 -9.02 0.34 5.17
CA THR A 54 -10.43 0.74 4.99
C THR A 54 -11.27 -0.45 4.49
N TYR A 55 -10.76 -1.17 3.51
CA TYR A 55 -11.40 -2.36 2.96
C TYR A 55 -11.61 -3.46 4.02
N GLN A 56 -10.61 -3.72 4.87
CA GLN A 56 -10.76 -4.72 5.95
C GLN A 56 -11.83 -4.33 6.96
N ILE A 57 -11.92 -3.05 7.34
CA ILE A 57 -12.98 -2.54 8.23
C ILE A 57 -14.35 -2.82 7.61
N ILE A 58 -14.52 -2.49 6.33
CA ILE A 58 -15.77 -2.71 5.58
C ILE A 58 -16.12 -4.20 5.54
N LEU A 59 -15.16 -5.09 5.23
CA LEU A 59 -15.42 -6.52 5.17
C LEU A 59 -15.88 -7.08 6.52
N HIS A 60 -15.34 -6.59 7.64
CA HIS A 60 -15.78 -7.01 8.97
C HIS A 60 -17.18 -6.53 9.30
N ALA A 61 -17.54 -5.32 8.90
CA ALA A 61 -18.84 -4.72 9.19
C ALA A 61 -19.97 -5.21 8.28
N LEU A 62 -19.68 -5.59 7.03
CA LEU A 62 -20.71 -6.01 6.09
C LEU A 62 -21.21 -7.45 6.36
N PRO A 63 -22.53 -7.70 6.20
CA PRO A 63 -23.10 -9.05 6.21
C PRO A 63 -22.62 -9.83 4.97
N MET A 64 -22.70 -11.16 5.04
CA MET A 64 -22.13 -12.08 4.03
C MET A 64 -22.41 -11.69 2.58
N GLY A 65 -23.66 -11.38 2.21
CA GLY A 65 -23.99 -11.00 0.83
C GLY A 65 -23.34 -9.69 0.36
N GLY A 66 -23.28 -8.67 1.22
CA GLY A 66 -22.59 -7.42 0.90
C GLY A 66 -21.07 -7.59 0.89
N ARG A 67 -20.54 -8.39 1.81
CA ARG A 67 -19.13 -8.72 1.93
C ARG A 67 -18.60 -9.41 0.69
N ASP A 68 -19.31 -10.41 0.18
CA ASP A 68 -18.85 -11.17 -0.99
C ASP A 68 -18.94 -10.33 -2.28
N ALA A 69 -19.99 -9.52 -2.43
CA ALA A 69 -20.07 -8.54 -3.50
C ALA A 69 -18.91 -7.52 -3.47
N GLU A 70 -18.47 -7.13 -2.27
CA GLU A 70 -17.36 -6.20 -2.10
C GLU A 70 -15.99 -6.84 -2.43
N LYS A 71 -15.81 -8.13 -2.11
CA LYS A 71 -14.63 -8.90 -2.55
C LYS A 71 -14.52 -8.99 -4.07
N ASP A 72 -15.63 -9.24 -4.75
CA ASP A 72 -15.66 -9.31 -6.20
C ASP A 72 -15.30 -7.97 -6.86
N GLN A 73 -15.82 -6.88 -6.30
CA GLN A 73 -15.47 -5.53 -6.75
C GLN A 73 -13.98 -5.22 -6.52
N GLN A 74 -13.46 -5.57 -5.34
CA GLN A 74 -12.05 -5.37 -5.03
C GLN A 74 -11.13 -6.15 -5.98
N PHE A 75 -11.48 -7.40 -6.31
CA PHE A 75 -10.72 -8.20 -7.27
C PHE A 75 -10.72 -7.59 -8.68
N LYS A 76 -11.87 -7.08 -9.14
CA LYS A 76 -11.96 -6.36 -10.42
C LYS A 76 -11.11 -5.09 -10.39
N TRP A 77 -11.15 -4.33 -9.31
CA TRP A 77 -10.32 -3.14 -9.13
C TRP A 77 -8.83 -3.46 -9.15
N LEU A 78 -8.38 -4.57 -8.53
CA LEU A 78 -6.98 -4.99 -8.58
C LEU A 78 -6.52 -5.22 -10.02
N LYS A 79 -7.34 -5.85 -10.87
CA LYS A 79 -7.03 -6.02 -12.31
C LYS A 79 -6.92 -4.67 -13.02
N GLN A 80 -7.83 -3.73 -12.74
CA GLN A 80 -7.79 -2.38 -13.29
C GLN A 80 -6.54 -1.61 -12.84
N ARG A 81 -6.20 -1.62 -11.55
CA ARG A 81 -4.98 -0.99 -11.03
C ARG A 81 -3.74 -1.59 -11.69
N ASN A 82 -3.69 -2.91 -11.82
CA ASN A 82 -2.54 -3.62 -12.38
C ASN A 82 -2.36 -3.36 -13.88
N SER A 83 -3.42 -3.01 -14.63
CA SER A 83 -3.29 -2.62 -16.04
C SER A 83 -2.56 -1.29 -16.25
N CYS A 84 -2.43 -0.45 -15.21
CA CYS A 84 -1.61 0.76 -15.26
C CYS A 84 -0.11 0.47 -15.46
N GLY A 85 0.37 -0.77 -15.25
CA GLY A 85 1.80 -1.06 -15.26
C GLY A 85 2.54 -0.20 -14.22
N ALA A 86 3.68 0.38 -14.58
CA ALA A 86 4.44 1.27 -13.69
C ALA A 86 4.04 2.77 -13.79
N ASN A 87 2.88 3.08 -14.38
CA ASN A 87 2.45 4.48 -14.56
C ASN A 87 1.91 5.07 -13.24
N THR A 88 2.74 5.83 -12.51
CA THR A 88 2.39 6.45 -11.22
C THR A 88 1.11 7.28 -11.25
N PRO A 89 0.91 8.24 -12.19
CA PRO A 89 -0.36 8.98 -12.27
C PRO A 89 -1.60 8.09 -12.46
N CYS A 90 -1.49 7.02 -13.25
CA CYS A 90 -2.58 6.06 -13.44
C CYS A 90 -2.91 5.33 -12.14
N ILE A 91 -1.89 4.77 -11.47
CA ILE A 91 -2.05 4.06 -10.20
C ILE A 91 -2.63 4.98 -9.13
N LYS A 92 -2.11 6.21 -9.01
CA LYS A 92 -2.60 7.21 -8.06
C LYS A 92 -4.09 7.52 -8.26
N ARG A 93 -4.54 7.68 -9.51
CA ARG A 93 -5.97 7.87 -9.81
C ARG A 93 -6.80 6.63 -9.45
N ALA A 94 -6.30 5.43 -9.75
CA ALA A 94 -6.98 4.19 -9.41
C ALA A 94 -7.17 4.03 -7.89
N TYR A 95 -6.16 4.38 -7.08
CA TYR A 95 -6.28 4.42 -5.61
C TYR A 95 -7.26 5.47 -5.13
N ALA A 96 -7.15 6.71 -5.62
CA ALA A 96 -8.02 7.81 -5.19
C ALA A 96 -9.51 7.50 -5.45
N GLN A 97 -9.82 6.98 -6.65
CA GLN A 97 -11.19 6.60 -7.01
C GLN A 97 -11.72 5.49 -6.12
N ARG A 98 -10.91 4.46 -5.85
CA ARG A 98 -11.34 3.33 -5.04
C ARG A 98 -11.46 3.67 -3.57
N GLN A 99 -10.52 4.46 -3.03
CA GLN A 99 -10.62 4.97 -1.67
C GLN A 99 -11.93 5.76 -1.49
N GLN A 100 -12.28 6.63 -2.43
CA GLN A 100 -13.55 7.37 -2.37
C GLN A 100 -14.76 6.43 -2.33
N GLN A 101 -14.78 5.37 -3.14
CA GLN A 101 -15.87 4.38 -3.12
C GLN A 101 -15.98 3.67 -1.77
N LEU A 102 -14.85 3.26 -1.20
CA LEU A 102 -14.82 2.59 0.10
C LEU A 102 -15.22 3.55 1.23
N ASP A 103 -14.76 4.81 1.19
CA ASP A 103 -15.13 5.83 2.17
C ASP A 103 -16.65 6.10 2.15
N GLN A 104 -17.25 6.19 0.96
CA GLN A 104 -18.70 6.31 0.79
C GLN A 104 -19.43 5.09 1.35
N LEU A 105 -18.97 3.89 1.00
CA LEU A 105 -19.54 2.64 1.49
C LEU A 105 -19.47 2.54 3.02
N LEU A 106 -18.32 2.90 3.60
CA LEU A 106 -18.11 2.96 5.04
C LEU A 106 -19.10 3.95 5.68
N GLN A 107 -19.27 5.14 5.13
CA GLN A 107 -20.21 6.12 5.66
C GLN A 107 -21.68 5.66 5.57
N GLU A 108 -22.11 5.18 4.41
CA GLU A 108 -23.51 4.91 4.10
C GLU A 108 -24.05 3.58 4.63
N ARG A 109 -23.17 2.58 4.76
CA ARG A 109 -23.58 1.21 5.08
C ARG A 109 -23.06 0.74 6.42
N VAL A 110 -21.92 1.28 6.85
CA VAL A 110 -21.38 1.01 8.17
C VAL A 110 -21.84 2.14 9.07
N LEU A 111 -21.17 3.31 9.07
CA LEU A 111 -21.28 4.37 10.08
C LEU A 111 -22.70 4.87 10.35
N SER A 112 -23.50 5.07 9.29
CA SER A 112 -24.87 5.58 9.41
C SER A 112 -25.92 4.55 9.82
N ARG A 113 -25.61 3.25 9.77
CA ARG A 113 -26.55 2.16 10.06
C ARG A 113 -26.19 1.32 11.28
N GLY A 114 -25.17 1.72 12.05
CA GLY A 114 -24.72 0.98 13.22
C GLY A 114 -25.52 1.28 14.49
N PRO A 115 -25.62 0.29 15.40
CA PRO A 115 -25.15 0.41 16.76
C PRO A 115 -23.90 -0.46 16.87
N PHE A 116 -22.72 0.11 16.64
CA PHE A 116 -21.46 -0.66 16.78
C PHE A 116 -21.17 -0.95 18.24
#